data_AF-A0A538HCS0-F1
#
_entry.id   AF-A0A538HCS0-F1
#
_cell.length_a   1.000
_cell.length_b   1.000
_cell.length_c   1.000
_cell.angle_alpha   90.00
_cell.angle_beta   90.00
_cell.angle_gamma   90.00
#
_symmetry.space_group_name_H-M   'P 1'
#
loop_
_entity.id
_entity.type
_entity.pdbx_description
1 polymer ?
#
loop_
_entity_poly.entity_id
_entity_poly.type
_entity_poly.pdbx_seq_one_letter_code
_entity_poly.pdbx_strand_id
1 'polypeptide(L)'
;MASLKDVEQLADDLDGLVKRLRSELQDGKVDFERLIEIADEISEHADAAAGTFATVNETLMSRIEELTGRSSGSGSESRAKAGAKS
;
A
#
# COMPACT_ATOMS: atom_id res chain seq x y z
N MET A 1 -7.31 9.87 -0.38
CA MET A 1 -6.06 9.11 -0.50
C MET A 1 -6.02 8.18 0.69
N ALA A 2 -5.84 6.88 0.47
CA ALA A 2 -5.69 5.94 1.57
C ALA A 2 -4.46 6.35 2.40
N SER A 3 -4.69 6.63 3.67
CA SER A 3 -3.70 7.09 4.63
C SER A 3 -3.15 5.90 5.42
N LEU A 4 -2.01 6.08 6.11
CA LEU A 4 -1.49 5.09 7.07
C LEU A 4 -2.53 4.70 8.14
N LYS A 5 -3.46 5.61 8.46
CA LYS A 5 -4.57 5.36 9.39
C LYS A 5 -5.61 4.41 8.80
N ASP A 6 -5.85 4.48 7.49
CA ASP A 6 -6.79 3.57 6.80
C ASP A 6 -6.21 2.14 6.75
N VAL A 7 -4.88 2.03 6.66
CA VAL A 7 -4.17 0.75 6.77
C VAL A 7 -4.24 0.17 8.18
N GLU A 8 -4.05 1.00 9.21
CA GLU A 8 -4.14 0.59 10.61
C GLU A 8 -5.54 0.08 10.96
N GLN A 9 -6.58 0.81 10.55
CA GLN A 9 -7.98 0.43 10.70
C GLN A 9 -8.26 -0.95 10.06
N LEU A 10 -7.75 -1.17 8.85
CA LEU A 10 -7.95 -2.42 8.12
C LEU A 10 -7.23 -3.61 8.76
N ALA A 11 -6.05 -3.39 9.33
CA ALA A 11 -5.33 -4.40 10.09
C ALA A 11 -6.10 -4.81 11.37
N ASP A 12 -6.69 -3.83 12.07
CA ASP A 12 -7.54 -4.08 13.24
C ASP A 12 -8.81 -4.87 12.88
N ASP A 13 -9.44 -4.54 11.74
CA ASP A 13 -10.63 -5.25 11.26
C ASP A 13 -10.32 -6.72 10.94
N LEU A 14 -9.19 -6.99 10.26
CA LEU A 14 -8.70 -8.36 10.00
C LEU A 14 -8.42 -9.15 11.27
N ASP A 15 -7.76 -8.55 12.27
CA ASP A 15 -7.53 -9.18 13.57
C ASP A 15 -8.85 -9.50 14.28
N GLY A 16 -9.82 -8.59 14.21
CA GLY A 16 -11.17 -8.79 14.71
C GLY A 16 -11.88 -10.00 14.08
N LEU A 17 -11.79 -10.15 12.76
CA LEU A 17 -12.40 -11.27 12.04
C LEU A 17 -11.74 -12.61 12.39
N VAL A 18 -10.40 -12.65 12.46
CA VAL A 18 -9.66 -13.86 12.85
C VAL A 18 -10.00 -14.27 14.29
N LYS A 19 -10.17 -13.30 15.20
CA LYS A 19 -10.63 -13.55 16.57
C LYS A 19 -12.04 -14.14 16.60
N ARG A 20 -12.97 -13.60 15.80
CA ARG A 20 -14.34 -14.16 15.68
C ARG A 20 -14.32 -15.58 15.14
N LEU A 21 -13.57 -15.84 14.07
CA LEU A 21 -13.39 -17.18 13.50
C LEU A 21 -12.91 -18.18 14.57
N ARG A 22 -11.92 -17.78 15.37
CA ARG A 22 -11.40 -18.60 16.46
C ARG A 22 -12.43 -18.87 17.55
N SER A 23 -13.25 -17.87 17.89
CA SER A 23 -14.32 -18.02 18.89
C SER A 23 -15.38 -19.03 18.42
N GLU A 24 -15.85 -18.91 17.17
CA GLU A 24 -16.85 -19.82 16.59
C GLU A 24 -16.35 -21.28 16.56
N LEU A 25 -15.06 -21.50 16.31
CA LEU A 25 -14.45 -22.83 16.37
C LEU A 25 -14.37 -23.41 17.79
N GLN A 26 -14.41 -22.57 18.83
CA GLN A 26 -14.23 -22.97 20.23
C GLN A 26 -15.53 -23.15 21.01
N ASP A 27 -16.64 -22.53 20.57
CA ASP A 27 -17.94 -22.54 21.28
C ASP A 27 -18.68 -23.89 21.25
N GLY A 28 -18.12 -24.92 20.61
CA GLY A 28 -18.62 -26.31 20.66
C GLY A 28 -19.89 -26.56 19.85
N LYS A 29 -20.50 -25.53 19.27
CA LYS A 29 -21.56 -25.59 18.25
C LYS A 29 -21.10 -24.83 17.02
N VAL A 30 -20.21 -25.45 16.26
CA VAL A 30 -19.64 -24.84 15.06
C VAL A 30 -20.74 -24.63 14.03
N ASP A 31 -20.99 -23.36 13.69
CA ASP A 31 -21.83 -22.97 12.56
C ASP A 31 -20.94 -22.80 11.31
N PHE A 32 -20.98 -23.78 10.41
CA PHE A 32 -20.17 -23.77 9.21
C PHE A 32 -20.56 -22.70 8.19
N GLU A 33 -21.83 -22.30 8.12
CA GLU A 33 -22.24 -21.17 7.27
C GLU A 33 -21.59 -19.89 7.80
N ARG A 34 -21.62 -19.70 9.12
CA ARG A 34 -20.97 -18.54 9.75
C ARG A 34 -19.44 -18.52 9.54
N LEU A 35 -18.79 -19.69 9.58
CA LEU A 35 -17.35 -19.79 9.30
C LEU A 35 -17.01 -19.39 7.85
N ILE A 36 -17.86 -19.77 6.89
CA ILE A 36 -17.68 -19.39 5.47
C ILE A 36 -17.82 -17.88 5.33
N GLU A 37 -18.86 -17.27 5.91
CA GLU A 37 -19.05 -15.82 5.90
C GLU A 37 -17.84 -15.07 6.46
N ILE A 38 -17.30 -15.52 7.60
CA ILE A 38 -16.11 -14.89 8.19
C ILE A 38 -14.88 -15.05 7.29
N ALA A 39 -14.71 -16.20 6.64
CA ALA A 39 -13.59 -16.42 5.72
C ALA A 39 -13.68 -15.56 4.46
N ASP A 40 -14.88 -15.34 3.93
CA ASP A 40 -15.12 -14.44 2.81
C ASP A 40 -14.83 -12.98 3.22
N GLU A 41 -15.33 -12.53 4.39
CA GLU A 41 -15.02 -11.20 4.93
C GLU A 41 -13.51 -10.98 5.10
N ILE A 42 -12.78 -11.98 5.62
CA ILE A 42 -11.30 -11.91 5.75
C ILE A 42 -10.63 -11.74 4.37
N SER A 43 -11.10 -12.47 3.36
CA SER A 43 -10.52 -12.44 2.02
C SER A 43 -10.70 -11.07 1.37
N GLU A 44 -11.89 -10.49 1.47
CA GLU A 44 -12.16 -9.13 0.96
C GLU A 44 -11.29 -8.06 1.65
N HIS A 45 -11.14 -8.16 2.97
CA HIS A 45 -10.32 -7.20 3.73
C HIS A 45 -8.83 -7.36 3.42
N ALA A 46 -8.36 -8.60 3.21
CA ALA A 46 -6.98 -8.86 2.81
C ALA A 46 -6.66 -8.29 1.42
N ASP A 47 -7.56 -8.45 0.45
CA ASP A 47 -7.42 -7.88 -0.88
C ASP A 47 -7.43 -6.35 -0.86
N ALA A 48 -8.32 -5.74 -0.07
CA ALA A 48 -8.34 -4.30 0.15
C ALA A 48 -7.01 -3.78 0.75
N ALA A 49 -6.40 -4.56 1.64
CA ALA A 49 -5.13 -4.21 2.27
C ALA A 49 -3.99 -4.24 1.26
N ALA A 50 -3.93 -5.30 0.46
CA ALA A 50 -2.95 -5.44 -0.61
C ALA A 50 -3.06 -4.27 -1.62
N GLY A 51 -4.27 -3.91 -2.04
CA GLY A 51 -4.49 -2.78 -2.95
C GLY A 51 -4.05 -1.43 -2.36
N THR A 52 -4.33 -1.21 -1.08
CA THR A 52 -3.90 0.00 -0.37
C THR A 52 -2.39 0.08 -0.27
N PHE A 53 -1.71 -1.00 0.15
CA PHE A 53 -0.26 -1.03 0.24
C PHE A 53 0.43 -0.86 -1.10
N ALA A 54 -0.12 -1.45 -2.18
CA ALA A 54 0.41 -1.27 -3.53
C ALA A 54 0.37 0.21 -3.95
N THR A 55 -0.76 0.88 -3.70
CA THR A 55 -0.95 2.31 -4.01
C THR A 55 0.01 3.20 -3.21
N VAL A 56 0.18 2.91 -1.91
CA VAL A 56 1.11 3.64 -1.04
C VAL A 56 2.55 3.43 -1.51
N ASN A 57 2.93 2.20 -1.85
CA ASN A 57 4.26 1.89 -2.37
C ASN A 57 4.55 2.61 -3.68
N GLU A 58 3.61 2.60 -4.64
CA GLU A 58 3.74 3.31 -5.91
C GLU A 58 3.92 4.82 -5.70
N THR A 59 3.15 5.41 -4.78
CA THR A 59 3.26 6.84 -4.44
C THR A 59 4.62 7.17 -3.83
N LEU A 60 5.10 6.33 -2.90
CA LEU A 60 6.40 6.50 -2.25
C LEU A 60 7.56 6.38 -3.26
N MET A 61 7.52 5.36 -4.12
CA MET A 61 8.56 5.15 -5.14
C MET A 61 8.58 6.30 -6.16
N SER A 62 7.42 6.74 -6.62
CA SER A 62 7.30 7.92 -7.51
C SER A 62 7.95 9.16 -6.89
N ARG A 63 7.75 9.37 -5.58
CA ARG A 63 8.35 10.50 -4.87
C ARG A 63 9.86 10.35 -4.71
N ILE A 64 10.35 9.14 -4.45
CA ILE A 64 11.79 8.84 -4.38
C ILE A 64 12.44 9.09 -5.75
N GLU A 65 11.83 8.64 -6.84
CA GLU A 65 12.32 8.88 -8.21
C GLU A 65 12.36 10.37 -8.55
N GLU A 66 11.34 11.15 -8.16
CA GLU A 66 11.34 12.60 -8.36
C GLU A 66 12.50 13.29 -7.60
N LEU A 67 12.76 12.86 -6.36
CA LEU A 67 13.82 13.41 -5.51
C LEU A 67 15.22 12.99 -5.96
N THR A 68 15.39 11.73 -6.39
CA THR A 68 16.67 11.18 -6.86
C THR A 68 17.00 11.62 -8.29
N GLY A 69 15.99 11.72 -9.17
CA GLY A 69 16.11 12.20 -10.54
C GLY A 69 16.42 13.70 -10.65
N ARG A 70 16.11 14.51 -9.63
CA ARG A 70 16.52 15.93 -9.56
C ARG A 70 17.99 16.13 -9.19
N SER A 71 18.71 15.09 -8.72
CA SER A 71 20.14 15.20 -8.38
C SER A 71 21.09 15.04 -9.56
N SER A 72 20.63 14.62 -10.75
CA SER A 72 21.47 14.45 -11.95
C SER A 72 21.45 15.65 -12.92
N GLY A 73 20.75 16.73 -12.58
CA GLY A 73 20.54 17.90 -13.44
C GLY A 73 21.08 19.22 -12.88
N SER A 74 22.29 19.23 -12.31
CA SER A 74 22.99 20.48 -11.98
C SER A 74 24.42 20.41 -12.48
N GLY A 75 24.67 20.97 -13.67
CA GLY A 75 26.02 21.13 -14.18
C GLY A 75 26.15 21.17 -15.70
N SER A 76 25.47 22.08 -16.39
CA SER A 76 26.03 22.67 -17.62
C SER A 76 25.26 23.94 -18.02
N GLU A 77 25.44 24.99 -17.22
CA GLU A 77 25.26 26.34 -17.71
C GLU A 77 26.65 26.94 -17.98
N SER A 78 26.78 27.50 -19.19
CA SER A 78 27.62 28.65 -19.54
C SER A 78 29.00 28.42 -20.19
N ARG A 79 29.15 29.10 -21.35
CA ARG A 79 30.34 29.40 -22.20
C ARG A 79 30.72 28.27 -23.18
N ALA A 80 30.66 28.45 -24.50
CA ALA A 80 31.29 29.56 -25.22
C ALA A 80 30.50 30.02 -26.46
N LYS A 81 30.18 31.31 -26.45
CA LYS A 81 29.89 32.13 -27.62
C LYS A 81 31.23 32.51 -28.27
N ALA A 82 31.25 32.58 -29.61
CA ALA A 82 32.17 33.34 -30.48
C ALA A 82 33.40 32.62 -31.09
N GLY A 83 33.48 32.73 -32.43
CA GLY A 83 34.64 32.42 -33.28
C GLY A 83 34.52 31.04 -33.95
N ALA A 84 34.59 30.84 -35.26
CA ALA A 84 35.22 31.65 -36.30
C ALA A 84 34.52 31.43 -37.65
N LYS A 85 34.29 32.55 -38.36
CA LYS A 85 34.29 32.61 -39.82
C LYS A 85 35.74 32.44 -40.29
N SER A 86 35.97 31.64 -41.32
CA SER A 86 36.84 31.94 -42.48
C SER A 86 36.86 30.76 -43.43
#